data_AF-A0A428PYB2-F1
#
_entry.id   AF-A0A428PYB2-F1
#
_cell.length_a   1.000
_cell.length_b   1.000
_cell.length_c   1.000
_cell.angle_alpha   90.00
_cell.angle_beta   90.00
_cell.angle_gamma   90.00
#
_symmetry.space_group_name_H-M   'P 1'
#
loop_
_entity.id
_entity.type
_entity.pdbx_description
1 polymer ?
#
loop_
_entity_poly.entity_id
_entity_poly.type
_entity_poly.pdbx_seq_one_letter_code
_entity_poly.pdbx_strand_id
1 'polypeptide(L)'
;MSTEPSIVDILYDMLDEQPTNVYIHERIIEAWESKNETDLARETASRLLQLDPNNTVAQHCLQGRRHTTRASSSSDNRVPARKQAQPRKASASASTSKNTDLVGDYKQLMLEATHLNHEISGILQLSGLPAIEECQQAMTNLGHIGRGEISKAIHSLQPVSARESARNIAANRDKAQELLVQDFEAVISWASSQETPLSLESIRDRLVKRRVLLDAALPESMARHTTDALALVERQHLKKKYVNSETMLGDKVEEIPAENFFVSEDNYAWDMEELAQALAANDGVMRNPLSKEMFTETDIRNILSHPLGVRLKPIQLAQSQLKQGVRAETIRRVEELGNILLADQTENAAPSRSATDEFLAYMATLPDNEQKTIDSLKIPARDKLNGRPYDYTIGQSVKDAKSNLTCFHKVGDFLSQAAQTLKNQ
;
A
#
# COMPACT_ATOMS: atom_id res chain seq x y z
N MET A 1 25.70 -10.35 3.87
CA MET A 1 25.95 -11.69 4.42
C MET A 1 24.70 -12.49 4.11
N SER A 2 24.76 -13.38 3.11
CA SER A 2 23.63 -14.23 2.74
C SER A 2 23.40 -15.25 3.85
N THR A 3 22.26 -15.19 4.51
CA THR A 3 21.83 -16.25 5.43
C THR A 3 21.23 -17.36 4.59
N GLU A 4 21.93 -18.50 4.52
CA GLU A 4 21.38 -19.70 3.92
C GLU A 4 20.01 -20.03 4.56
N PRO A 5 19.01 -20.43 3.76
CA PRO A 5 17.70 -20.80 4.29
C PRO A 5 17.88 -21.93 5.30
N SER A 6 17.30 -21.76 6.49
CA SER A 6 17.49 -22.74 7.54
C SER A 6 16.71 -24.01 7.18
N ILE A 7 17.24 -25.18 7.53
CA ILE A 7 16.62 -26.48 7.21
C ILE A 7 15.14 -26.57 7.64
N VAL A 8 14.77 -25.82 8.68
CA VAL A 8 13.40 -25.73 9.18
C VAL A 8 12.47 -25.03 8.18
N ASP A 9 12.96 -24.00 7.48
CA ASP A 9 12.18 -23.23 6.52
C ASP A 9 11.83 -24.09 5.30
N ILE A 10 12.80 -24.85 4.80
CA ILE A 10 12.61 -25.82 3.70
C ILE A 10 11.57 -26.89 4.11
N LEU A 11 11.62 -27.38 5.34
CA LEU A 11 10.66 -28.38 5.82
C LEU A 11 9.24 -27.82 5.96
N TYR A 12 9.08 -26.54 6.31
CA TYR A 12 7.76 -25.90 6.32
C TYR A 12 7.22 -25.65 4.91
N ASP A 13 8.06 -25.29 3.94
CA ASP A 13 7.64 -25.17 2.54
C ASP A 13 7.14 -26.52 2.00
N MET A 14 7.84 -27.61 2.31
CA MET A 14 7.38 -28.97 1.98
C MET A 14 6.08 -29.35 2.69
N LEU A 15 5.88 -28.86 3.92
CA LEU A 15 4.66 -29.10 4.69
C LEU A 15 3.46 -28.33 4.11
N ASP A 16 3.67 -27.12 3.59
CA ASP A 16 2.63 -26.35 2.91
C ASP A 16 2.12 -27.08 1.64
N GLU A 17 3.01 -27.79 0.95
CA GLU A 17 2.64 -28.65 -0.19
C GLU A 17 1.95 -29.95 0.25
N GLN A 18 2.35 -30.53 1.39
CA GLN A 18 1.86 -31.82 1.89
C GLN A 18 1.55 -31.80 3.41
N PRO A 19 0.44 -31.17 3.82
CA PRO A 19 0.18 -30.85 5.24
C PRO A 19 -0.07 -32.07 6.13
N THR A 20 -0.44 -33.21 5.54
CA THR A 20 -0.72 -34.47 6.25
C THR A 20 0.46 -35.43 6.24
N ASN A 21 1.61 -35.05 5.68
CA ASN A 21 2.78 -35.92 5.57
C ASN A 21 3.49 -36.08 6.92
N VAL A 22 3.28 -37.23 7.56
CA VAL A 22 3.82 -37.60 8.88
C VAL A 22 5.35 -37.43 8.94
N TYR A 23 6.07 -37.83 7.91
CA TYR A 23 7.54 -37.76 7.88
C TYR A 23 8.06 -36.32 7.93
N ILE A 24 7.39 -35.38 7.26
CA ILE A 24 7.79 -33.96 7.28
C ILE A 24 7.61 -33.39 8.69
N HIS A 25 6.49 -33.69 9.35
CA HIS A 25 6.26 -33.28 10.75
C HIS A 25 7.31 -33.84 11.70
N GLU A 26 7.73 -35.11 11.55
CA GLU A 26 8.82 -35.70 12.34
C GLU A 26 10.14 -34.95 12.16
N ARG A 27 10.52 -34.62 10.92
CA ARG A 27 11.75 -33.87 10.62
C ARG A 27 11.72 -32.46 11.22
N ILE A 28 10.55 -31.80 11.24
CA ILE A 28 10.38 -30.48 11.86
C ILE A 28 10.57 -30.55 13.38
N ILE A 29 10.03 -31.58 14.04
CA ILE A 29 10.20 -31.80 15.48
C ILE A 29 11.69 -31.96 15.82
N GLU A 30 12.39 -32.85 15.11
CA GLU A 30 13.82 -33.09 15.32
C GLU A 30 14.65 -31.81 15.06
N ALA A 31 14.32 -31.05 14.02
CA ALA A 31 15.02 -29.81 13.69
C ALA A 31 14.84 -28.73 14.78
N TRP A 32 13.65 -28.61 15.37
CA TRP A 32 13.42 -27.69 16.50
C TRP A 32 14.08 -28.16 17.79
N GLU A 33 14.07 -29.46 18.08
CA GLU A 33 14.81 -30.02 19.23
C GLU A 33 16.31 -29.75 19.11
N SER A 34 16.89 -29.90 17.90
CA SER A 34 18.31 -29.62 17.66
C SER A 34 18.71 -28.15 17.89
N LYS A 35 17.74 -27.22 17.79
CA LYS A 35 17.92 -25.79 18.06
C LYS A 35 17.58 -25.38 19.49
N ASN A 36 17.25 -26.32 20.38
CA ASN A 36 16.71 -26.08 21.73
C ASN A 36 15.41 -25.27 21.78
N GLU A 37 14.63 -25.23 20.69
CA GLU A 37 13.34 -24.53 20.62
C GLU A 37 12.19 -25.49 20.98
N THR A 38 12.13 -25.86 22.26
CA THR A 38 11.27 -26.94 22.74
C THR A 38 9.77 -26.65 22.59
N ASP A 39 9.36 -25.38 22.65
CA ASP A 39 7.93 -25.04 22.54
C ASP A 39 7.39 -25.30 21.13
N LEU A 40 8.17 -24.95 20.11
CA LEU A 40 7.83 -25.19 18.70
C LEU A 40 7.85 -26.68 18.35
N ALA A 41 8.81 -27.43 18.89
CA ALA A 41 8.85 -28.88 18.78
C ALA A 41 7.60 -29.53 19.39
N ARG A 42 7.17 -29.08 20.58
CA ARG A 42 5.98 -29.62 21.28
C ARG A 42 4.66 -29.28 20.59
N GLU A 43 4.54 -28.07 20.03
CA GLU A 43 3.36 -27.70 19.25
C GLU A 43 3.24 -28.57 18.00
N THR A 44 4.35 -28.76 17.28
CA THR A 44 4.40 -29.60 16.08
C THR A 44 4.10 -31.07 16.43
N ALA A 45 4.67 -31.59 17.53
CA ALA A 45 4.36 -32.93 18.04
C ALA A 45 2.88 -33.11 18.40
N SER A 46 2.23 -32.09 18.97
CA SER A 46 0.81 -32.13 19.30
C SER A 46 -0.07 -32.20 18.05
N ARG A 47 0.31 -31.49 16.97
CA ARG A 47 -0.36 -31.57 15.67
C ARG A 47 -0.13 -32.92 15.01
N LEU A 48 1.10 -33.46 15.10
CA LEU A 48 1.42 -34.78 14.56
C LEU A 48 0.59 -35.89 15.21
N LEU A 49 0.35 -35.83 16.53
CA LEU A 49 -0.52 -36.81 17.22
C LEU A 49 -2.00 -36.73 16.83
N GLN A 50 -2.45 -35.61 16.27
CA GLN A 50 -3.81 -35.53 15.69
C GLN A 50 -3.89 -36.28 14.35
N LEU A 51 -2.77 -36.36 13.62
CA LEU A 51 -2.67 -37.07 12.33
C LEU A 51 -2.35 -38.55 12.54
N ASP A 52 -1.43 -38.87 13.44
CA ASP A 52 -1.02 -40.22 13.82
C ASP A 52 -0.86 -40.34 15.34
N PRO A 53 -1.91 -40.81 16.06
CA PRO A 53 -1.89 -40.93 17.52
C PRO A 53 -0.80 -41.86 18.08
N ASN A 54 -0.28 -42.78 17.26
CA ASN A 54 0.72 -43.77 17.67
C ASN A 54 2.15 -43.36 17.30
N ASN A 55 2.36 -42.14 16.82
CA ASN A 55 3.65 -41.67 16.36
C ASN A 55 4.67 -41.60 17.52
N THR A 56 5.71 -42.42 17.46
CA THR A 56 6.70 -42.57 18.55
C THR A 56 7.56 -41.32 18.75
N VAL A 57 7.88 -40.58 17.69
CA VAL A 57 8.68 -39.34 17.75
C VAL A 57 7.91 -38.24 18.49
N ALA A 58 6.64 -38.04 18.12
CA ALA A 58 5.79 -37.04 18.78
C ALA A 58 5.53 -37.37 20.25
N GLN A 59 5.29 -38.65 20.58
CA GLN A 59 5.13 -39.09 21.97
C GLN A 59 6.40 -38.86 22.79
N HIS A 60 7.58 -39.15 22.23
CA HIS A 60 8.85 -38.93 22.91
C HIS A 60 9.11 -37.43 23.19
N CYS A 61 8.90 -36.56 22.20
CA CYS A 61 9.04 -35.11 22.34
C CYS A 61 8.14 -34.54 23.47
N LEU A 62 6.89 -35.02 23.58
CA LEU A 62 5.98 -34.56 24.63
C LEU A 62 6.31 -35.13 26.02
N GLN A 63 6.89 -36.33 26.09
CA GLN A 63 7.31 -37.02 27.32
C GLN A 63 8.67 -36.55 27.85
N GLY A 64 9.50 -35.91 27.02
CA GLY A 64 10.80 -35.33 27.39
C GLY A 64 10.72 -34.25 28.47
N ARG A 65 10.86 -34.67 29.73
CA ARG A 65 11.14 -33.90 30.97
C ARG A 65 10.17 -32.79 31.40
N ARG A 66 9.18 -33.21 32.19
CA ARG A 66 8.73 -32.47 33.39
C ARG A 66 9.73 -32.71 34.54
N HIS A 67 10.88 -32.03 34.60
CA HIS A 67 11.64 -31.95 35.86
C HIS A 67 12.56 -30.72 35.89
N THR A 68 12.41 -29.95 36.99
CA THR A 68 13.27 -28.87 37.52
C THR A 68 13.00 -27.42 37.09
N THR A 69 11.85 -26.90 37.51
CA THR A 69 11.77 -25.52 38.02
C THR A 69 12.06 -25.54 39.53
N ARG A 70 13.25 -25.09 39.94
CA ARG A 70 13.49 -24.65 41.32
C ARG A 70 14.57 -23.57 41.37
N ALA A 71 14.24 -22.52 42.12
CA ALA A 71 14.98 -21.29 42.35
C ALA A 71 16.34 -21.46 43.07
N SER A 72 17.02 -20.31 43.26
CA SER A 72 18.23 -20.01 44.07
C SER A 72 19.56 -20.43 43.42
N SER A 73 20.68 -19.73 43.52
CA SER A 73 21.09 -18.48 44.19
C SER A 73 22.53 -18.18 43.74
N SER A 74 22.93 -16.92 43.87
CA SER A 74 24.30 -16.39 44.02
C SER A 74 25.44 -17.40 44.22
N SER A 75 26.51 -17.26 43.44
CA SER A 75 27.86 -17.23 44.01
C SER A 75 28.86 -16.57 43.05
N ASP A 76 29.63 -15.66 43.63
CA ASP A 76 30.85 -15.08 43.11
C ASP A 76 31.80 -16.14 42.56
N ASN A 77 32.42 -15.85 41.41
CA ASN A 77 33.82 -16.22 41.24
C ASN A 77 34.54 -15.26 40.28
N ARG A 78 35.50 -14.58 40.89
CA ARG A 78 36.49 -13.67 40.32
C ARG A 78 37.65 -14.47 39.70
N VAL A 79 38.40 -13.78 38.82
CA VAL A 79 39.83 -13.99 38.41
C VAL A 79 40.02 -14.45 36.94
N PRO A 80 41.00 -13.92 36.15
CA PRO A 80 41.50 -12.55 35.99
C PRO A 80 41.64 -12.11 34.50
N ALA A 81 42.13 -10.89 34.33
CA ALA A 81 42.32 -10.15 33.07
C ALA A 81 43.18 -10.84 31.98
N ARG A 82 42.71 -10.72 30.72
CA ARG A 82 43.53 -10.85 29.50
C ARG A 82 43.40 -9.57 28.65
N LYS A 83 44.54 -9.03 28.24
CA LYS A 83 44.74 -7.75 27.54
C LYS A 83 44.35 -7.78 26.05
N GLN A 84 43.96 -6.59 25.56
CA GLN A 84 44.00 -6.09 24.16
C GLN A 84 42.99 -6.72 23.18
N ALA A 85 42.33 -5.98 22.28
CA ALA A 85 42.74 -4.79 21.54
C ALA A 85 41.57 -3.81 21.25
N GLN A 86 41.91 -2.53 21.08
CA GLN A 86 41.01 -1.47 20.63
C GLN A 86 40.64 -1.62 19.14
N PRO A 87 39.40 -1.29 18.71
CA PRO A 87 39.09 -1.10 17.30
C PRO A 87 39.53 0.30 16.84
N ARG A 88 40.37 0.32 15.80
CA ARG A 88 40.75 1.53 15.05
C ARG A 88 39.51 2.16 14.40
N LYS A 89 39.38 3.47 14.58
CA LYS A 89 38.49 4.34 13.79
C LYS A 89 38.89 4.29 12.31
N ALA A 90 37.94 4.04 11.43
CA ALA A 90 38.08 4.31 10.00
C ALA A 90 37.18 5.49 9.63
N SER A 91 37.83 6.49 9.05
CA SER A 91 37.32 7.79 8.63
C SER A 91 36.40 7.71 7.41
N ALA A 92 35.41 8.58 7.41
CA ALA A 92 34.59 8.92 6.25
C ALA A 92 35.41 9.65 5.18
N SER A 93 35.43 9.14 3.95
CA SER A 93 35.46 9.92 2.70
C SER A 93 35.41 9.00 1.48
N ALA A 94 34.81 9.48 0.39
CA ALA A 94 34.88 9.01 -1.01
C ALA A 94 33.69 8.19 -1.52
N SER A 95 32.73 8.91 -2.12
CA SER A 95 31.62 8.39 -2.94
C SER A 95 31.98 8.24 -4.42
N THR A 96 33.28 8.25 -4.79
CA THR A 96 33.72 8.16 -6.20
C THR A 96 34.62 6.93 -6.46
N SER A 97 35.03 6.19 -5.43
CA SER A 97 35.92 5.02 -5.52
C SER A 97 35.21 3.66 -5.59
N LYS A 98 33.89 3.59 -5.37
CA LYS A 98 33.16 2.31 -5.32
C LYS A 98 32.97 1.65 -6.69
N ASN A 99 32.89 2.43 -7.78
CA ASN A 99 32.67 1.86 -9.12
C ASN A 99 33.92 1.21 -9.70
N THR A 100 35.11 1.71 -9.40
CA THR A 100 36.36 1.06 -9.80
C THR A 100 36.61 -0.24 -9.03
N ASP A 101 36.14 -0.31 -7.78
CA ASP A 101 36.20 -1.50 -6.93
C ASP A 101 35.29 -2.62 -7.47
N LEU A 102 34.04 -2.27 -7.82
CA LEU A 102 33.07 -3.22 -8.39
C LEU A 102 33.52 -3.84 -9.72
N VAL A 103 34.18 -3.08 -10.59
CA VAL A 103 34.73 -3.62 -11.84
C VAL A 103 35.88 -4.58 -11.58
N GLY A 104 36.69 -4.31 -10.55
CA GLY A 104 37.75 -5.20 -10.07
C GLY A 104 37.17 -6.50 -9.50
N ASP A 105 36.22 -6.37 -8.58
CA ASP A 105 35.52 -7.49 -7.94
C ASP A 105 34.76 -8.36 -8.96
N TYR A 106 34.14 -7.73 -9.96
CA TYR A 106 33.45 -8.45 -11.04
C TYR A 106 34.42 -9.27 -11.90
N LYS A 107 35.57 -8.70 -12.27
CA LYS A 107 36.63 -9.43 -13.01
C LYS A 107 37.21 -10.56 -12.18
N GLN A 108 37.38 -10.34 -10.87
CA GLN A 108 37.85 -11.36 -9.93
C GLN A 108 36.84 -12.51 -9.85
N LEU A 109 35.56 -12.22 -9.71
CA LEU A 109 34.48 -13.22 -9.72
C LEU A 109 34.43 -14.03 -11.03
N MET A 110 34.58 -13.37 -12.19
CA MET A 110 34.67 -14.06 -13.49
C MET A 110 35.86 -15.02 -13.54
N LEU A 111 37.02 -14.60 -13.01
CA LEU A 111 38.22 -15.42 -12.97
C LEU A 111 38.04 -16.63 -12.04
N GLU A 112 37.52 -16.40 -10.84
CA GLU A 112 37.24 -17.46 -9.86
C GLU A 112 36.22 -18.46 -10.37
N ALA A 113 35.15 -18.01 -11.02
CA ALA A 113 34.17 -18.89 -11.63
C ALA A 113 34.78 -19.73 -12.76
N THR A 114 35.66 -19.14 -13.58
CA THR A 114 36.37 -19.86 -14.63
C THR A 114 37.31 -20.92 -14.03
N HIS A 115 38.02 -20.58 -12.96
CA HIS A 115 38.94 -21.48 -12.26
C HIS A 115 38.18 -22.67 -11.65
N LEU A 116 37.13 -22.39 -10.87
CA LEU A 116 36.32 -23.42 -10.22
C LEU A 116 35.65 -24.36 -11.24
N ASN A 117 35.21 -23.83 -12.39
CA ASN A 117 34.66 -24.64 -13.47
C ASN A 117 35.70 -25.64 -14.04
N HIS A 118 36.96 -25.22 -14.17
CA HIS A 118 38.05 -26.11 -14.59
C HIS A 118 38.38 -27.17 -13.52
N GLU A 119 38.37 -26.80 -12.24
CA GLU A 119 38.60 -27.74 -11.13
C GLU A 119 37.53 -28.83 -11.09
N ILE A 120 36.25 -28.45 -11.15
CA ILE A 120 35.13 -29.40 -11.17
C ILE A 120 35.21 -30.31 -12.40
N SER A 121 35.49 -29.74 -13.58
CA SER A 121 35.68 -30.52 -14.81
C SER A 121 36.83 -31.51 -14.68
N GLY A 122 37.95 -31.11 -14.07
CA GLY A 122 39.13 -31.96 -13.87
C GLY A 122 38.85 -33.09 -12.89
N ILE A 123 38.15 -32.81 -11.78
CA ILE A 123 37.76 -33.81 -10.79
C ILE A 123 36.82 -34.84 -11.42
N LEU A 124 35.81 -34.42 -12.20
CA LEU A 124 34.89 -35.35 -12.87
C LEU A 124 35.61 -36.26 -13.87
N GLN A 125 36.56 -35.71 -14.65
CA GLN A 125 37.38 -36.51 -15.56
C GLN A 125 38.26 -37.53 -14.83
N LEU A 126 38.88 -37.15 -13.71
CA LEU A 126 39.73 -38.04 -12.91
C LEU A 126 38.93 -39.11 -12.15
N SER A 127 37.70 -38.78 -11.75
CA SER A 127 36.84 -39.69 -10.97
C SER A 127 36.17 -40.75 -11.84
N GLY A 128 36.08 -40.53 -13.17
CA GLY A 128 35.39 -41.43 -14.10
C GLY A 128 33.88 -41.56 -13.83
N LEU A 129 33.32 -40.72 -12.96
CA LEU A 129 31.91 -40.72 -12.62
C LEU A 129 31.15 -39.88 -13.66
N PRO A 130 29.95 -40.32 -14.08
CA PRO A 130 29.08 -39.46 -14.87
C PRO A 130 28.74 -38.21 -14.07
N ALA A 131 28.73 -37.06 -14.75
CA ALA A 131 28.32 -35.81 -14.12
C ALA A 131 26.89 -35.95 -13.58
N ILE A 132 26.74 -35.74 -12.28
CA ILE A 132 25.42 -35.63 -11.65
C ILE A 132 24.77 -34.34 -12.22
N GLU A 133 23.46 -34.36 -12.44
CA GLU A 133 22.71 -33.23 -13.01
C GLU A 133 23.01 -31.89 -12.31
N GLU A 134 23.15 -31.92 -10.98
CA GLU A 134 23.56 -30.78 -10.15
C GLU A 134 24.96 -30.24 -10.49
N CYS A 135 25.94 -31.12 -10.74
CA CYS A 135 27.29 -30.71 -11.16
C CYS A 135 27.27 -30.08 -12.55
N GLN A 136 26.42 -30.60 -13.44
CA GLN A 136 26.31 -30.11 -14.81
C GLN A 136 25.63 -28.73 -14.85
N GLN A 137 24.64 -28.52 -13.99
CA GLN A 137 24.02 -27.21 -13.77
C GLN A 137 25.00 -26.21 -13.15
N ALA A 138 25.77 -26.63 -12.13
CA ALA A 138 26.79 -25.80 -11.50
C ALA A 138 27.88 -25.37 -12.50
N MET A 139 28.38 -26.28 -13.33
CA MET A 139 29.34 -25.99 -14.39
C MET A 139 28.77 -25.03 -15.45
N THR A 140 27.49 -25.18 -15.78
CA THR A 140 26.79 -24.27 -16.71
C THR A 140 26.71 -22.86 -16.13
N ASN A 141 26.30 -22.72 -14.87
CA ASN A 141 26.24 -21.45 -14.15
C ASN A 141 27.61 -20.79 -14.01
N LEU A 142 28.64 -21.55 -13.59
CA LEU A 142 30.02 -21.05 -13.50
C LEU A 142 30.56 -20.62 -14.87
N GLY A 143 30.21 -21.34 -15.93
CA GLY A 143 30.52 -20.94 -17.31
C GLY A 143 29.86 -19.62 -17.71
N HIS A 144 28.60 -19.40 -17.33
CA HIS A 144 27.92 -18.12 -17.54
C HIS A 144 28.59 -16.99 -16.76
N ILE A 145 28.94 -17.19 -15.48
CA ILE A 145 29.65 -16.19 -14.67
C ILE A 145 31.01 -15.87 -15.29
N GLY A 146 31.80 -16.88 -15.68
CA GLY A 146 33.12 -16.70 -16.27
C GLY A 146 33.13 -15.93 -17.59
N ARG A 147 32.02 -15.98 -18.35
CA ARG A 147 31.83 -15.18 -19.59
C ARG A 147 31.24 -13.79 -19.34
N GLY A 148 30.95 -13.45 -18.09
CA GLY A 148 30.29 -12.20 -17.73
C GLY A 148 28.79 -12.20 -18.05
N GLU A 149 28.19 -13.37 -18.22
CA GLU A 149 26.75 -13.56 -18.41
C GLU A 149 26.08 -13.85 -17.06
N ILE A 150 26.38 -13.06 -16.02
CA ILE A 150 25.92 -13.34 -14.64
C ILE A 150 24.40 -13.49 -14.55
N SER A 151 23.64 -12.73 -15.36
CA SER A 151 22.18 -12.81 -15.42
C SER A 151 21.64 -14.16 -15.91
N LYS A 152 22.46 -15.00 -16.55
CA LYS A 152 22.10 -16.37 -16.94
C LYS A 152 22.44 -17.39 -15.85
N ALA A 153 23.42 -17.08 -15.00
CA ALA A 153 23.85 -17.94 -13.89
C ALA A 153 22.99 -17.74 -12.65
N ILE A 154 22.62 -16.48 -12.38
CA ILE A 154 21.74 -16.09 -11.30
C ILE A 154 20.33 -16.10 -11.88
N HIS A 155 19.60 -17.19 -11.65
CA HIS A 155 18.15 -17.13 -11.74
C HIS A 155 17.74 -16.01 -10.79
N SER A 156 16.96 -15.04 -11.26
CA SER A 156 16.53 -13.98 -10.35
C SER A 156 15.93 -14.67 -9.11
N LEU A 157 16.42 -14.28 -7.95
CA LEU A 157 16.05 -14.96 -6.72
C LEU A 157 14.53 -14.90 -6.60
N GLN A 158 13.91 -16.05 -6.38
CA GLN A 158 12.49 -16.08 -6.07
C GLN A 158 12.23 -15.07 -4.94
N PRO A 159 11.19 -14.23 -5.06
CA PRO A 159 10.87 -13.26 -4.02
C PRO A 159 10.70 -13.99 -2.70
N VAL A 160 11.27 -13.43 -1.63
CA VAL A 160 11.13 -13.97 -0.28
C VAL A 160 9.65 -14.18 0.08
N SER A 161 9.35 -15.00 1.08
CA SER A 161 7.96 -15.22 1.49
C SER A 161 7.28 -13.91 1.90
N ALA A 162 5.97 -13.77 1.67
CA ALA A 162 5.24 -12.54 2.00
C ALA A 162 5.30 -12.24 3.51
N ARG A 163 5.34 -13.28 4.34
CA ARG A 163 5.48 -13.16 5.81
C ARG A 163 6.86 -12.65 6.21
N GLU A 164 7.92 -13.10 5.56
CA GLU A 164 9.27 -12.60 5.82
C GLU A 164 9.42 -11.14 5.39
N SER A 165 8.94 -10.81 4.19
CA SER A 165 8.89 -9.43 3.71
C SER A 165 8.10 -8.53 4.67
N ALA A 166 6.90 -8.96 5.08
CA ALA A 166 6.08 -8.25 6.05
C ALA A 166 6.78 -8.06 7.41
N ARG A 167 7.50 -9.08 7.92
CA ARG A 167 8.31 -8.95 9.15
C ARG A 167 9.40 -7.89 8.98
N ASN A 168 10.12 -7.90 7.86
CA ASN A 168 11.17 -6.92 7.57
C ASN A 168 10.60 -5.49 7.46
N ILE A 169 9.49 -5.32 6.76
CA ILE A 169 8.78 -4.04 6.61
C ILE A 169 8.27 -3.54 7.97
N ALA A 170 7.67 -4.42 8.77
CA ALA A 170 7.16 -4.07 10.10
C ALA A 170 8.27 -3.67 11.08
N ALA A 171 9.46 -4.25 10.94
CA ALA A 171 10.65 -3.91 11.72
C ALA A 171 11.27 -2.56 11.30
N ASN A 172 11.11 -2.15 10.04
CA ASN A 172 11.70 -0.94 9.45
C ASN A 172 10.61 0.02 8.94
N ARG A 173 9.74 0.47 9.85
CA ARG A 173 8.54 1.25 9.50
C ARG A 173 8.85 2.57 8.79
N ASP A 174 9.98 3.20 9.09
CA ASP A 174 10.47 4.42 8.46
C ASP A 174 10.79 4.25 6.98
N LYS A 175 11.09 3.01 6.55
CA LYS A 175 11.39 2.64 5.15
C LYS A 175 10.33 1.75 4.54
N ALA A 176 9.16 1.65 5.15
CA ALA A 176 8.12 0.71 4.73
C ALA A 176 7.75 0.88 3.25
N GLN A 177 7.59 2.13 2.79
CA GLN A 177 7.25 2.41 1.39
C GLN A 177 8.33 1.91 0.42
N GLU A 178 9.60 2.22 0.70
CA GLU A 178 10.73 1.81 -0.14
C GLU A 178 10.85 0.27 -0.19
N LEU A 179 10.73 -0.40 0.95
CA LEU A 179 10.79 -1.85 1.04
C LEU A 179 9.63 -2.54 0.31
N LEU A 180 8.43 -1.97 0.36
CA LEU A 180 7.26 -2.47 -0.37
C LEU A 180 7.44 -2.35 -1.89
N VAL A 181 7.98 -1.22 -2.36
CA VAL A 181 8.30 -1.04 -3.78
C VAL A 181 9.34 -2.09 -4.22
N GLN A 182 10.41 -2.26 -3.44
CA GLN A 182 11.44 -3.27 -3.71
C GLN A 182 10.88 -4.70 -3.74
N ASP A 183 9.95 -5.05 -2.82
CA ASP A 183 9.30 -6.37 -2.82
C ASP A 183 8.53 -6.62 -4.12
N PHE A 184 7.71 -5.65 -4.55
CA PHE A 184 6.95 -5.77 -5.80
C PHE A 184 7.86 -5.77 -7.04
N GLU A 185 8.90 -4.94 -7.07
CA GLU A 185 9.90 -4.96 -8.15
C GLU A 185 10.64 -6.30 -8.24
N ALA A 186 10.97 -6.92 -7.11
CA ALA A 186 11.55 -8.26 -7.08
C ALA A 186 10.59 -9.31 -7.66
N VAL A 187 9.29 -9.22 -7.35
CA VAL A 187 8.25 -10.08 -7.95
C VAL A 187 8.17 -9.90 -9.46
N ILE A 188 8.24 -8.65 -9.96
CA ILE A 188 8.25 -8.38 -11.40
C ILE A 188 9.51 -8.97 -12.04
N SER A 189 10.69 -8.65 -11.51
CA SER A 189 11.97 -9.14 -12.03
C SER A 189 11.98 -10.66 -12.10
N TRP A 190 11.44 -11.33 -11.08
CA TRP A 190 11.32 -12.78 -11.06
C TRP A 190 10.30 -13.35 -12.02
N ALA A 191 9.14 -12.72 -12.15
CA ALA A 191 8.13 -13.11 -13.12
C ALA A 191 8.63 -12.93 -14.57
N SER A 192 9.46 -11.91 -14.81
CA SER A 192 10.04 -11.61 -16.12
C SER A 192 11.25 -12.49 -16.48
N SER A 193 11.94 -13.08 -15.49
CA SER A 193 13.11 -13.95 -15.76
C SER A 193 12.75 -15.43 -15.93
N GLN A 194 11.47 -15.79 -15.91
CA GLN A 194 11.03 -17.16 -16.17
C GLN A 194 11.37 -17.58 -17.60
N GLU A 195 11.63 -18.88 -17.83
CA GLU A 195 11.93 -19.41 -19.17
C GLU A 195 10.88 -19.01 -20.22
N THR A 196 9.62 -18.97 -19.80
CA THR A 196 8.52 -18.37 -20.56
C THR A 196 8.10 -17.08 -19.84
N PRO A 197 8.44 -15.90 -20.37
CA PRO A 197 8.06 -14.63 -19.77
C PRO A 197 6.55 -14.53 -19.60
N LEU A 198 6.10 -14.17 -18.40
CA LEU A 198 4.68 -14.00 -18.12
C LEU A 198 4.12 -12.76 -18.83
N SER A 199 2.84 -12.83 -19.20
CA SER A 199 2.14 -11.65 -19.71
C SER A 199 2.04 -10.56 -18.64
N LEU A 200 1.97 -9.29 -19.03
CA LEU A 200 1.83 -8.18 -18.07
C LEU A 200 0.62 -8.35 -17.15
N GLU A 201 -0.48 -8.91 -17.66
CA GLU A 201 -1.68 -9.15 -16.85
C GLU A 201 -1.45 -10.24 -15.81
N SER A 202 -0.76 -11.32 -16.18
CA SER A 202 -0.38 -12.37 -15.23
C SER A 202 0.57 -11.86 -14.15
N ILE A 203 1.42 -10.88 -14.48
CA ILE A 203 2.27 -10.19 -13.50
C ILE A 203 1.41 -9.33 -12.56
N ARG A 204 0.43 -8.56 -13.08
CA ARG A 204 -0.52 -7.80 -12.26
C ARG A 204 -1.27 -8.69 -11.27
N ASP A 205 -1.81 -9.81 -11.74
CA ASP A 205 -2.51 -10.78 -10.89
C ASP A 205 -1.63 -11.29 -9.75
N ARG A 206 -0.34 -11.55 -10.03
CA ARG A 206 0.63 -11.97 -9.01
C ARG A 206 0.90 -10.88 -8.00
N LEU A 207 1.03 -9.63 -8.44
CA LEU A 207 1.22 -8.49 -7.54
C LEU A 207 0.00 -8.22 -6.68
N VAL A 208 -1.21 -8.33 -7.22
CA VAL A 208 -2.47 -8.21 -6.45
C VAL A 208 -2.53 -9.31 -5.39
N LYS A 209 -2.25 -10.57 -5.74
CA LYS A 209 -2.17 -11.67 -4.77
C LYS A 209 -1.10 -11.43 -3.71
N ARG A 210 0.08 -10.95 -4.12
CA ARG A 210 1.18 -10.62 -3.21
C ARG A 210 0.78 -9.51 -2.24
N ARG A 211 0.12 -8.46 -2.73
CA ARG A 211 -0.44 -7.38 -1.90
C ARG A 211 -1.42 -7.93 -0.87
N VAL A 212 -2.37 -8.77 -1.26
CA VAL A 212 -3.34 -9.36 -0.32
C VAL A 212 -2.65 -10.14 0.80
N LEU A 213 -1.58 -10.88 0.47
CA LEU A 213 -0.79 -11.60 1.47
C LEU A 213 0.00 -10.66 2.40
N LEU A 214 0.53 -9.55 1.87
CA LEU A 214 1.20 -8.52 2.66
C LEU A 214 0.20 -7.77 3.57
N ASP A 215 -0.96 -7.39 3.04
CA ASP A 215 -2.03 -6.73 3.80
C ASP A 215 -2.54 -7.60 4.96
N ALA A 216 -2.59 -8.92 4.77
CA ALA A 216 -2.96 -9.87 5.83
C ALA A 216 -1.86 -10.05 6.90
N ALA A 217 -0.60 -9.78 6.57
CA ALA A 217 0.55 -9.97 7.46
C ALA A 217 1.05 -8.67 8.12
N LEU A 218 0.66 -7.51 7.59
CA LEU A 218 1.03 -6.18 8.10
C LEU A 218 -0.09 -5.58 8.95
N PRO A 219 0.23 -4.65 9.88
CA PRO A 219 -0.79 -3.90 10.60
C PRO A 219 -1.69 -3.09 9.64
N GLU A 220 -2.97 -2.93 9.97
CA GLU A 220 -3.94 -2.18 9.16
C GLU A 220 -3.49 -0.74 8.85
N SER A 221 -2.72 -0.11 9.75
CA SER A 221 -2.11 1.20 9.53
C SER A 221 -1.17 1.28 8.31
N MET A 222 -0.73 0.13 7.77
CA MET A 222 0.16 0.03 6.60
C MET A 222 -0.59 -0.23 5.28
N ALA A 223 -1.90 -0.45 5.30
CA ALA A 223 -2.69 -0.77 4.09
C ALA A 223 -2.60 0.30 2.99
N ARG A 224 -2.36 1.57 3.38
CA ARG A 224 -2.10 2.63 2.42
C ARG A 224 -0.75 2.47 1.73
N HIS A 225 0.31 2.15 2.48
CA HIS A 225 1.66 2.01 1.92
C HIS A 225 1.72 0.88 0.88
N THR A 226 1.04 -0.24 1.15
CA THR A 226 0.96 -1.38 0.21
C THR A 226 0.20 -0.99 -1.06
N THR A 227 -0.89 -0.23 -0.93
CA THR A 227 -1.67 0.29 -2.07
C THR A 227 -0.86 1.28 -2.90
N ASP A 228 -0.24 2.26 -2.25
CA ASP A 228 0.57 3.31 -2.90
C ASP A 228 1.79 2.69 -3.61
N ALA A 229 2.46 1.71 -2.99
CA ALA A 229 3.59 1.00 -3.59
C ALA A 229 3.18 0.17 -4.82
N LEU A 230 2.05 -0.54 -4.75
CA LEU A 230 1.53 -1.28 -5.89
C LEU A 230 1.20 -0.35 -7.07
N ALA A 231 0.49 0.76 -6.80
CA ALA A 231 0.13 1.72 -7.83
C ALA A 231 1.37 2.34 -8.50
N LEU A 232 2.41 2.65 -7.73
CA LEU A 232 3.68 3.18 -8.24
C LEU A 232 4.39 2.17 -9.15
N VAL A 233 4.49 0.91 -8.72
CA VAL A 233 5.15 -0.16 -9.48
C VAL A 233 4.38 -0.49 -10.75
N GLU A 234 3.04 -0.53 -10.69
CA GLU A 234 2.20 -0.71 -11.87
C GLU A 234 2.37 0.40 -12.91
N ARG A 235 2.53 1.65 -12.44
CA ARG A 235 2.83 2.80 -13.30
C ARG A 235 4.18 2.62 -14.01
N GLN A 236 5.23 2.35 -13.24
CA GLN A 236 6.61 2.34 -13.73
C GLN A 236 6.92 1.14 -14.62
N HIS A 237 6.45 -0.05 -14.24
CA HIS A 237 6.90 -1.30 -14.85
C HIS A 237 5.85 -1.96 -15.74
N LEU A 238 4.56 -1.74 -15.45
CA LEU A 238 3.47 -2.46 -16.11
C LEU A 238 2.64 -1.59 -17.05
N LYS A 239 3.06 -0.34 -17.33
CA LYS A 239 2.39 0.59 -18.25
C LYS A 239 0.88 0.68 -17.98
N LYS A 240 0.51 0.78 -16.70
CA LYS A 240 -0.89 0.90 -16.30
C LYS A 240 -1.53 2.09 -17.01
N LYS A 241 -2.71 1.85 -17.60
CA LYS A 241 -3.51 2.90 -18.24
C LYS A 241 -4.45 3.49 -17.20
N TYR A 242 -4.32 4.79 -16.98
CA TYR A 242 -5.24 5.57 -16.18
C TYR A 242 -6.33 6.18 -17.06
N VAL A 243 -7.41 6.66 -16.45
CA VAL A 243 -8.48 7.33 -17.19
C VAL A 243 -7.97 8.62 -17.85
N ASN A 244 -7.07 9.32 -17.18
CA ASN A 244 -6.35 10.48 -17.70
C ASN A 244 -4.92 10.13 -18.12
N SER A 245 -4.45 10.75 -19.20
CA SER A 245 -3.05 10.70 -19.64
C SER A 245 -2.22 11.88 -19.11
N GLU A 246 -2.90 12.96 -18.74
CA GLU A 246 -2.32 14.22 -18.27
C GLU A 246 -3.01 14.68 -16.97
N THR A 247 -2.32 15.49 -16.19
CA THR A 247 -2.82 16.19 -15.00
C THR A 247 -3.77 17.32 -15.38
N MET A 248 -4.41 18.00 -14.42
CA MET A 248 -5.29 19.13 -14.74
C MET A 248 -4.54 20.39 -15.22
N LEU A 249 -3.21 20.44 -15.07
CA LEU A 249 -2.30 21.46 -15.59
C LEU A 249 -1.58 21.03 -16.89
N GLY A 250 -1.82 19.81 -17.37
CA GLY A 250 -1.31 19.31 -18.65
C GLY A 250 0.04 18.57 -18.59
N ASP A 251 0.57 18.30 -17.40
CA ASP A 251 1.75 17.45 -17.23
C ASP A 251 1.39 15.99 -17.47
N LYS A 252 2.31 15.18 -18.00
CA LYS A 252 2.01 13.76 -18.22
C LYS A 252 1.97 13.00 -16.91
N VAL A 253 1.06 12.03 -16.81
CA VAL A 253 0.95 11.15 -15.63
C VAL A 253 2.25 10.38 -15.33
N GLU A 254 3.01 10.05 -16.37
CA GLU A 254 4.31 9.39 -16.28
C GLU A 254 5.40 10.27 -15.63
N GLU A 255 5.23 11.59 -15.67
CA GLU A 255 6.20 12.58 -15.19
C GLU A 255 5.95 13.00 -13.73
N ILE A 256 4.82 12.59 -13.13
CA ILE A 256 4.48 12.92 -11.74
C ILE A 256 5.50 12.28 -10.78
N PRO A 257 6.14 13.04 -9.87
CA PRO A 257 7.05 12.49 -8.86
C PRO A 257 6.39 11.39 -8.02
N ALA A 258 7.15 10.36 -7.62
CA ALA A 258 6.60 9.22 -6.89
C ALA A 258 5.96 9.63 -5.54
N GLU A 259 6.58 10.61 -4.88
CA GLU A 259 6.14 11.23 -3.63
C GLU A 259 4.86 12.08 -3.75
N ASN A 260 4.50 12.48 -4.97
CA ASN A 260 3.29 13.25 -5.27
C ASN A 260 2.19 12.37 -5.86
N PHE A 261 2.52 11.16 -6.28
CA PHE A 261 1.63 10.34 -7.08
C PHE A 261 0.50 9.73 -6.24
N PHE A 262 -0.74 9.96 -6.65
CA PHE A 262 -1.92 9.35 -6.06
C PHE A 262 -2.86 8.83 -7.15
N VAL A 263 -3.55 7.73 -6.86
CA VAL A 263 -4.57 7.17 -7.75
C VAL A 263 -5.85 6.99 -6.96
N SER A 264 -6.95 7.59 -7.44
CA SER A 264 -8.27 7.43 -6.85
C SER A 264 -8.94 6.12 -7.29
N GLU A 265 -9.97 5.68 -6.56
CA GLU A 265 -10.70 4.44 -6.86
C GLU A 265 -11.33 4.42 -8.26
N ASP A 266 -11.68 5.59 -8.81
CA ASP A 266 -12.15 5.75 -10.19
C ASP A 266 -11.02 5.71 -11.25
N ASN A 267 -9.81 5.31 -10.84
CA ASN A 267 -8.62 5.10 -11.67
C ASN A 267 -8.09 6.38 -12.37
N TYR A 268 -8.32 7.55 -11.77
CA TYR A 268 -7.64 8.78 -12.14
C TYR A 268 -6.31 8.90 -11.39
N ALA A 269 -5.27 9.29 -12.13
CA ALA A 269 -3.95 9.57 -11.59
C ALA A 269 -3.79 11.08 -11.31
N TRP A 270 -3.23 11.40 -10.16
CA TRP A 270 -3.13 12.77 -9.64
C TRP A 270 -1.70 13.09 -9.21
N ASP A 271 -1.30 14.33 -9.49
CA ASP A 271 -0.30 14.99 -8.66
C ASP A 271 -1.02 15.54 -7.43
N MET A 272 -0.60 15.09 -6.24
CA MET A 272 -1.23 15.46 -4.98
C MET A 272 -1.07 16.94 -4.62
N GLU A 273 -0.03 17.62 -5.10
CA GLU A 273 0.11 19.06 -4.91
C GLU A 273 -1.00 19.79 -5.67
N GLU A 274 -1.16 19.46 -6.94
CA GLU A 274 -2.17 20.01 -7.83
C GLU A 274 -3.59 19.69 -7.35
N LEU A 275 -3.88 18.42 -7.03
CA LEU A 275 -5.17 18.01 -6.50
C LEU A 275 -5.50 18.75 -5.21
N ALA A 276 -4.55 18.83 -4.27
CA ALA A 276 -4.79 19.53 -3.02
C ALA A 276 -4.99 21.04 -3.23
N GLN A 277 -4.35 21.64 -4.22
CA GLN A 277 -4.59 23.04 -4.56
C GLN A 277 -5.98 23.24 -5.16
N ALA A 278 -6.41 22.36 -6.06
CA ALA A 278 -7.73 22.41 -6.68
C ALA A 278 -8.85 22.24 -5.64
N LEU A 279 -8.69 21.30 -4.71
CA LEU A 279 -9.64 21.07 -3.62
C LEU A 279 -9.69 22.26 -2.65
N ALA A 280 -8.53 22.86 -2.32
CA ALA A 280 -8.48 24.05 -1.48
C ALA A 280 -9.14 25.27 -2.15
N ALA A 281 -8.94 25.45 -3.47
CA ALA A 281 -9.56 26.52 -4.24
C ALA A 281 -11.10 26.38 -4.35
N ASN A 282 -11.62 25.16 -4.21
CA ASN A 282 -13.06 24.87 -4.17
C ASN A 282 -13.57 24.69 -2.72
N ASP A 283 -13.02 25.44 -1.77
CA ASP A 283 -13.41 25.48 -0.35
C ASP A 283 -13.44 24.10 0.35
N GLY A 284 -12.66 23.13 -0.14
CA GLY A 284 -12.59 21.78 0.41
C GLY A 284 -13.76 20.87 -0.01
N VAL A 285 -14.45 21.13 -1.11
CA VAL A 285 -15.37 20.12 -1.66
C VAL A 285 -14.54 18.95 -2.19
N MET A 286 -14.73 17.75 -1.61
CA MET A 286 -14.04 16.52 -2.03
C MET A 286 -14.60 15.95 -3.34
N ARG A 287 -14.52 16.73 -4.41
CA ARG A 287 -14.96 16.37 -5.75
C ARG A 287 -13.74 16.22 -6.65
N ASN A 288 -13.71 15.15 -7.43
CA ASN A 288 -12.73 14.93 -8.47
C ASN A 288 -12.81 16.07 -9.51
N PRO A 289 -11.74 16.88 -9.68
CA PRO A 289 -11.75 18.02 -10.61
C PRO A 289 -11.95 17.65 -12.09
N LEU A 290 -11.60 16.43 -12.50
CA LEU A 290 -11.70 15.96 -13.87
C LEU A 290 -13.04 15.25 -14.13
N SER A 291 -13.37 14.21 -13.36
CA SER A 291 -14.61 13.45 -13.53
C SER A 291 -15.86 14.19 -13.03
N LYS A 292 -15.67 15.20 -12.17
CA LYS A 292 -16.72 15.93 -11.44
C LYS A 292 -17.53 15.08 -10.45
N GLU A 293 -17.17 13.81 -10.26
CA GLU A 293 -17.73 12.93 -9.24
C GLU A 293 -17.20 13.26 -7.84
N MET A 294 -17.96 12.92 -6.80
CA MET A 294 -17.44 12.99 -5.43
C MET A 294 -16.43 11.87 -5.23
N PHE A 295 -15.32 12.17 -4.56
CA PHE A 295 -14.42 11.14 -4.08
C PHE A 295 -15.14 10.24 -3.07
N THR A 296 -14.82 8.95 -3.09
CA THR A 296 -15.35 8.01 -2.10
C THR A 296 -14.79 8.32 -0.71
N GLU A 297 -15.41 7.79 0.35
CA GLU A 297 -14.90 7.99 1.72
C GLU A 297 -13.46 7.46 1.89
N THR A 298 -13.13 6.37 1.18
CA THR A 298 -11.78 5.80 1.13
C THR A 298 -10.80 6.78 0.49
N ASP A 299 -11.14 7.31 -0.69
CA ASP A 299 -10.33 8.31 -1.39
C ASP A 299 -10.13 9.55 -0.51
N ILE A 300 -11.20 10.06 0.10
CA ILE A 300 -11.14 11.21 1.02
C ILE A 300 -10.15 10.95 2.16
N ARG A 301 -10.23 9.79 2.81
CA ARG A 301 -9.31 9.42 3.88
C ARG A 301 -7.87 9.35 3.39
N ASN A 302 -7.65 8.76 2.22
CA ASN A 302 -6.33 8.62 1.61
C ASN A 302 -5.74 9.98 1.25
N ILE A 303 -6.50 10.84 0.56
CA ILE A 303 -6.15 12.22 0.22
C ILE A 303 -5.76 12.98 1.49
N LEU A 304 -6.57 12.95 2.55
CA LEU A 304 -6.28 13.66 3.80
C LEU A 304 -5.07 13.09 4.56
N SER A 305 -4.78 11.80 4.40
CA SER A 305 -3.61 11.18 5.00
C SER A 305 -2.32 11.44 4.21
N HIS A 306 -2.42 11.82 2.94
CA HIS A 306 -1.27 12.08 2.07
C HIS A 306 -0.45 13.26 2.61
N PRO A 307 0.90 13.21 2.62
CA PRO A 307 1.75 14.30 3.13
C PRO A 307 1.35 15.68 2.59
N LEU A 308 1.14 15.79 1.27
CA LEU A 308 0.69 17.03 0.61
C LEU A 308 -0.81 17.34 0.80
N GLY A 309 -1.62 16.32 1.09
CA GLY A 309 -3.05 16.47 1.34
C GLY A 309 -3.40 16.83 2.79
N VAL A 310 -2.46 16.72 3.75
CA VAL A 310 -2.69 17.08 5.17
C VAL A 310 -3.20 18.52 5.32
N ARG A 311 -2.79 19.43 4.42
CA ARG A 311 -3.24 20.84 4.41
C ARG A 311 -4.75 21.01 4.20
N LEU A 312 -5.43 20.00 3.68
CA LEU A 312 -6.88 20.00 3.48
C LEU A 312 -7.65 19.66 4.76
N LYS A 313 -7.02 19.06 5.78
CA LYS A 313 -7.69 18.65 7.03
C LYS A 313 -8.39 19.81 7.75
N PRO A 314 -7.78 21.00 7.93
CA PRO A 314 -8.46 22.13 8.57
C PRO A 314 -9.68 22.60 7.77
N ILE A 315 -9.61 22.57 6.44
CA ILE A 315 -10.71 22.97 5.55
C ILE A 315 -11.85 21.95 5.66
N GLN A 316 -11.54 20.64 5.67
CA GLN A 316 -12.53 19.60 5.90
C GLN A 316 -13.20 19.70 7.27
N LEU A 317 -12.40 19.97 8.32
CA LEU A 317 -12.94 20.16 9.66
C LEU A 317 -13.87 21.37 9.70
N ALA A 318 -13.49 22.48 9.07
CA ALA A 318 -14.33 23.67 8.97
C ALA A 318 -15.63 23.36 8.22
N GLN A 319 -15.58 22.65 7.09
CA GLN A 319 -16.78 22.22 6.35
C GLN A 319 -17.68 21.30 7.20
N SER A 320 -17.10 20.38 7.96
CA SER A 320 -17.84 19.50 8.89
C SER A 320 -18.50 20.28 10.04
N GLN A 321 -17.82 21.29 10.59
CA GLN A 321 -18.38 22.17 11.62
C GLN A 321 -19.48 23.07 11.09
N LEU A 322 -19.32 23.62 9.88
CA LEU A 322 -20.32 24.45 9.23
C LEU A 322 -21.62 23.67 9.00
N LYS A 323 -21.52 22.40 8.60
CA LYS A 323 -22.65 21.48 8.44
C LYS A 323 -23.51 21.36 9.70
N GLN A 324 -22.88 21.23 10.87
CA GLN A 324 -23.57 21.14 12.17
C GLN A 324 -24.25 22.46 12.61
N GLY A 325 -23.94 23.58 11.96
CA GLY A 325 -24.43 24.90 12.34
C GLY A 325 -25.82 25.28 11.81
N VAL A 326 -26.46 24.45 10.98
CA VAL A 326 -27.77 24.77 10.38
C VAL A 326 -28.92 24.21 11.22
N ARG A 327 -29.84 25.07 11.67
CA ARG A 327 -31.01 24.64 12.43
C ARG A 327 -32.01 23.91 11.54
N ALA A 328 -32.75 22.95 12.12
CA ALA A 328 -33.79 22.20 11.42
C ALA A 328 -34.83 23.12 10.73
N GLU A 329 -35.17 24.25 11.35
CA GLU A 329 -36.08 25.24 10.75
C GLU A 329 -35.50 25.86 9.47
N THR A 330 -34.21 26.21 9.46
CA THR A 330 -33.55 26.72 8.26
C THR A 330 -33.50 25.67 7.15
N ILE A 331 -33.24 24.39 7.49
CA ILE A 331 -33.30 23.29 6.53
C ILE A 331 -34.71 23.17 5.93
N ARG A 332 -35.76 23.26 6.76
CA ARG A 332 -37.16 23.25 6.33
C ARG A 332 -37.47 24.42 5.39
N ARG A 333 -36.98 25.62 5.70
CA ARG A 333 -37.15 26.82 4.86
C ARG A 333 -36.42 26.70 3.51
N VAL A 334 -35.24 26.09 3.47
CA VAL A 334 -34.51 25.79 2.23
C VAL A 334 -35.29 24.80 1.36
N GLU A 335 -35.83 23.74 1.97
CA GLU A 335 -36.67 22.76 1.27
C GLU A 335 -37.97 23.38 0.73
N GLU A 336 -38.64 24.18 1.55
CA GLU A 336 -39.87 24.88 1.20
C GLU A 336 -39.65 25.82 0.00
N LEU A 337 -38.57 26.63 0.04
CA LEU A 337 -38.18 27.45 -1.09
C LEU A 337 -37.93 26.60 -2.34
N GLY A 338 -37.14 25.52 -2.23
CA GLY A 338 -36.86 24.63 -3.35
C GLY A 338 -38.12 24.09 -4.02
N ASN A 339 -39.10 23.66 -3.22
CA ASN A 339 -40.38 23.15 -3.71
C ASN A 339 -41.21 24.22 -4.44
N ILE A 340 -41.27 25.44 -3.89
CA ILE A 340 -41.98 26.56 -4.54
C ILE A 340 -41.35 26.88 -5.88
N LEU A 341 -40.02 27.00 -5.94
CA LEU A 341 -39.28 27.31 -7.16
C LEU A 341 -39.44 26.25 -8.27
N LEU A 342 -39.61 24.98 -7.89
CA LEU A 342 -39.83 23.88 -8.83
C LEU A 342 -41.29 23.79 -9.32
N ALA A 343 -42.25 24.13 -8.46
CA ALA A 343 -43.68 24.05 -8.77
C ALA A 343 -44.20 25.25 -9.57
N ASP A 344 -43.48 26.37 -9.57
CA ASP A 344 -43.91 27.61 -10.22
C ASP A 344 -43.80 27.54 -11.74
N GLN A 345 -44.94 27.31 -12.39
CA GLN A 345 -45.11 27.32 -13.84
C GLN A 345 -45.78 28.63 -14.35
N THR A 346 -45.81 29.68 -13.53
CA THR A 346 -46.47 30.94 -13.90
C THR A 346 -45.61 31.78 -14.85
N GLU A 347 -46.25 32.49 -15.78
CA GLU A 347 -45.55 33.30 -16.78
C GLU A 347 -44.67 34.42 -16.15
N ASN A 348 -45.11 34.97 -15.02
CA ASN A 348 -44.40 36.06 -14.34
C ASN A 348 -43.50 35.59 -13.18
N ALA A 349 -43.47 34.29 -12.87
CA ALA A 349 -42.76 33.69 -11.74
C ALA A 349 -43.01 34.42 -10.41
N ALA A 350 -44.21 34.97 -10.21
CA ALA A 350 -44.55 35.75 -9.02
C ALA A 350 -44.40 34.96 -7.71
N PRO A 351 -44.85 33.69 -7.62
CA PRO A 351 -44.62 32.85 -6.44
C PRO A 351 -43.12 32.69 -6.12
N SER A 352 -42.30 32.36 -7.13
CA SER A 352 -40.86 32.18 -6.96
C SER A 352 -40.15 33.44 -6.48
N ARG A 353 -40.49 34.60 -7.06
CA ARG A 353 -39.92 35.89 -6.66
C ARG A 353 -40.27 36.24 -5.22
N SER A 354 -41.53 36.09 -4.84
CA SER A 354 -42.00 36.36 -3.48
C SER A 354 -41.31 35.44 -2.46
N ALA A 355 -41.23 34.15 -2.73
CA ALA A 355 -40.58 33.18 -1.84
C ALA A 355 -39.06 33.43 -1.71
N THR A 356 -38.41 33.80 -2.82
CA THR A 356 -36.98 34.19 -2.80
C THR A 356 -36.75 35.41 -1.90
N ASP A 357 -37.60 36.42 -1.99
CA ASP A 357 -37.51 37.63 -1.15
C ASP A 357 -37.78 37.34 0.33
N GLU A 358 -38.81 36.52 0.61
CA GLU A 358 -39.09 36.07 1.98
C GLU A 358 -37.90 35.30 2.58
N PHE A 359 -37.29 34.40 1.80
CA PHE A 359 -36.15 33.62 2.26
C PHE A 359 -34.91 34.50 2.50
N LEU A 360 -34.63 35.47 1.63
CA LEU A 360 -33.53 36.43 1.84
C LEU A 360 -33.77 37.31 3.08
N ALA A 361 -35.01 37.74 3.32
CA ALA A 361 -35.37 38.45 4.54
C ALA A 361 -35.19 37.58 5.79
N TYR A 362 -35.59 36.31 5.73
CA TYR A 362 -35.36 35.32 6.78
C TYR A 362 -33.86 35.13 7.05
N MET A 363 -33.04 34.95 6.01
CA MET A 363 -31.59 34.79 6.13
C MET A 363 -30.95 35.95 6.91
N ALA A 364 -31.39 37.19 6.68
CA ALA A 364 -30.87 38.37 7.38
C ALA A 364 -31.18 38.39 8.90
N THR A 365 -32.13 37.57 9.36
CA THR A 365 -32.48 37.42 10.78
C THR A 365 -31.73 36.29 11.49
N LEU A 366 -30.98 35.46 10.75
CA LEU A 366 -30.27 34.32 11.31
C LEU A 366 -29.04 34.77 12.13
N PRO A 367 -28.58 33.98 13.09
CA PRO A 367 -27.29 34.20 13.74
C PRO A 367 -26.12 34.17 12.73
N ASP A 368 -25.06 34.95 12.99
CA ASP A 368 -23.91 35.12 12.08
C ASP A 368 -23.27 33.79 11.64
N ASN A 369 -23.19 32.81 12.54
CA ASN A 369 -22.64 31.50 12.23
C ASN A 369 -23.48 30.75 11.18
N GLU A 370 -24.81 30.82 11.28
CA GLU A 370 -25.72 30.17 10.35
C GLU A 370 -25.78 30.90 9.01
N GLN A 371 -25.75 32.24 9.02
CA GLN A 371 -25.58 33.03 7.78
C GLN A 371 -24.28 32.66 7.07
N LYS A 372 -23.17 32.61 7.80
CA LYS A 372 -21.87 32.19 7.26
C LYS A 372 -21.94 30.78 6.69
N THR A 373 -22.59 29.83 7.36
CA THR A 373 -22.81 28.49 6.81
C THR A 373 -23.58 28.55 5.49
N ILE A 374 -24.70 29.25 5.42
CA ILE A 374 -25.51 29.35 4.19
C ILE A 374 -24.70 29.96 3.03
N ASP A 375 -23.85 30.94 3.32
CA ASP A 375 -23.06 31.65 2.32
C ASP A 375 -21.78 30.91 1.90
N SER A 376 -21.21 30.04 2.75
CA SER A 376 -19.89 29.39 2.52
C SER A 376 -19.91 27.86 2.41
N LEU A 377 -20.95 27.20 2.91
CA LEU A 377 -21.08 25.74 2.81
C LEU A 377 -21.40 25.35 1.36
N LYS A 378 -20.45 24.68 0.73
CA LYS A 378 -20.64 24.06 -0.57
C LYS A 378 -21.30 22.71 -0.38
N ILE A 379 -22.39 22.48 -1.12
CA ILE A 379 -23.17 21.25 -1.01
C ILE A 379 -22.95 20.41 -2.26
N PRO A 380 -22.55 19.12 -2.11
CA PRO A 380 -22.42 18.23 -3.24
C PRO A 380 -23.80 17.90 -3.80
N ALA A 381 -24.14 18.48 -4.94
CA ALA A 381 -25.40 18.23 -5.64
C ALA A 381 -25.17 18.18 -7.17
N ARG A 382 -26.16 17.69 -7.92
CA ARG A 382 -26.13 17.60 -9.39
C ARG A 382 -27.44 18.07 -10.01
N ASP A 383 -27.33 18.83 -11.08
CA ASP A 383 -28.48 19.26 -11.87
C ASP A 383 -29.17 18.03 -12.46
N LYS A 384 -30.42 17.78 -12.07
CA LYS A 384 -31.19 16.60 -12.53
C LYS A 384 -31.44 16.59 -14.04
N LEU A 385 -31.38 17.74 -14.72
CA LEU A 385 -31.66 17.82 -16.14
C LEU A 385 -30.45 17.43 -16.99
N ASN A 386 -29.25 17.86 -16.60
CA ASN A 386 -28.03 17.71 -17.41
C ASN A 386 -26.88 16.97 -16.71
N GLY A 387 -27.08 16.55 -15.45
CA GLY A 387 -26.11 15.81 -14.65
C GLY A 387 -24.90 16.63 -14.18
N ARG A 388 -24.82 17.93 -14.50
CA ARG A 388 -23.68 18.78 -14.14
C ARG A 388 -23.65 19.03 -12.63
N PRO A 389 -22.47 19.07 -12.00
CA PRO A 389 -22.36 19.38 -10.60
C PRO A 389 -22.86 20.80 -10.30
N TYR A 390 -23.48 20.98 -9.14
CA TYR A 390 -23.61 22.29 -8.51
C TYR A 390 -22.37 22.54 -7.66
N ASP A 391 -21.69 23.67 -7.90
CA ASP A 391 -20.55 24.16 -7.11
C ASP A 391 -20.93 25.46 -6.37
N TYR A 392 -22.20 25.59 -6.01
CA TYR A 392 -22.76 26.78 -5.37
C TYR A 392 -22.96 26.58 -3.87
N THR A 393 -23.10 27.70 -3.16
CA THR A 393 -23.62 27.72 -1.80
C THR A 393 -25.11 28.05 -1.85
N ILE A 394 -25.85 27.75 -0.79
CA ILE A 394 -27.29 28.09 -0.71
C ILE A 394 -27.47 29.60 -0.92
N GLY A 395 -26.67 30.42 -0.22
CA GLY A 395 -26.73 31.88 -0.32
C GLY A 395 -26.46 32.39 -1.73
N GLN A 396 -25.43 31.88 -2.40
CA GLN A 396 -25.11 32.26 -3.77
C GLN A 396 -26.26 31.91 -4.74
N SER A 397 -26.77 30.69 -4.68
CA SER A 397 -27.85 30.23 -5.56
C SER A 397 -29.12 31.08 -5.44
N VAL A 398 -29.50 31.46 -4.22
CA VAL A 398 -30.69 32.32 -3.99
C VAL A 398 -30.45 33.74 -4.52
N LYS A 399 -29.25 34.31 -4.31
CA LYS A 399 -28.87 35.64 -4.83
C LYS A 399 -28.85 35.65 -6.38
N ASP A 400 -28.38 34.56 -7.00
CA ASP A 400 -28.36 34.40 -8.45
C ASP A 400 -29.77 34.27 -9.05
N ALA A 401 -30.67 33.53 -8.37
CA ALA A 401 -32.08 33.48 -8.74
C ALA A 401 -32.73 34.88 -8.67
N LYS A 402 -32.50 35.62 -7.58
CA LYS A 402 -33.01 36.97 -7.40
C LYS A 402 -32.54 37.93 -8.48
N SER A 403 -31.29 37.77 -8.92
CA SER A 403 -30.66 38.59 -9.96
C SER A 403 -30.99 38.13 -11.39
N ASN A 404 -31.84 37.10 -11.55
CA ASN A 404 -32.16 36.45 -12.82
C ASN A 404 -30.93 35.92 -13.58
N LEU A 405 -29.84 35.60 -12.87
CA LEU A 405 -28.64 34.99 -13.45
C LEU A 405 -28.83 33.49 -13.70
N THR A 406 -29.64 32.85 -12.86
CA THR A 406 -30.00 31.43 -12.97
C THR A 406 -31.52 31.28 -12.88
N CYS A 407 -32.09 30.36 -13.66
CA CYS A 407 -33.53 30.10 -13.62
C CYS A 407 -33.96 29.48 -12.28
N PHE A 408 -35.19 29.82 -11.83
CA PHE A 408 -35.73 29.35 -10.57
C PHE A 408 -35.75 27.83 -10.45
N HIS A 409 -36.16 27.11 -11.50
CA HIS A 409 -36.19 25.64 -11.49
C HIS A 409 -34.83 25.01 -11.19
N LYS A 410 -33.74 25.56 -11.73
CA LYS A 410 -32.38 25.06 -11.48
C LYS A 410 -31.95 25.33 -10.04
N VAL A 411 -32.27 26.51 -9.51
CA VAL A 411 -32.02 26.82 -8.10
C VAL A 411 -32.88 25.95 -7.19
N GLY A 412 -34.15 25.75 -7.53
CA GLY A 412 -35.07 24.89 -6.79
C GLY A 412 -34.57 23.46 -6.69
N ASP A 413 -34.10 22.88 -7.81
CA ASP A 413 -33.51 21.54 -7.81
C ASP A 413 -32.28 21.43 -6.90
N PHE A 414 -31.37 22.41 -6.97
CA PHE A 414 -30.22 22.48 -6.06
C PHE A 414 -30.66 22.58 -4.59
N LEU A 415 -31.61 23.47 -4.26
CA LEU A 415 -32.06 23.69 -2.88
C LEU A 415 -32.75 22.44 -2.29
N SER A 416 -33.53 21.70 -3.08
CA SER A 416 -34.11 20.43 -2.63
C SER A 416 -33.03 19.39 -2.29
N GLN A 417 -31.98 19.28 -3.11
CA GLN A 417 -30.85 18.37 -2.83
C GLN A 417 -30.01 18.84 -1.63
N ALA A 418 -29.82 20.15 -1.50
CA ALA A 418 -29.16 20.77 -0.36
C ALA A 418 -29.88 20.47 0.94
N ALA A 419 -31.20 20.67 1.00
CA ALA A 419 -31.98 20.34 2.18
C ALA A 419 -31.85 18.85 2.55
N GLN A 420 -31.96 17.95 1.57
CA GLN A 420 -31.79 16.52 1.81
C GLN A 420 -30.39 16.18 2.36
N THR A 421 -29.35 16.80 1.81
CA THR A 421 -27.97 16.61 2.26
C THR A 421 -27.77 17.11 3.69
N LEU A 422 -28.40 18.22 4.06
CA LEU A 422 -28.36 18.75 5.43
C LEU A 422 -29.18 17.90 6.42
N LYS A 423 -30.25 17.23 5.97
CA LYS A 423 -31.05 16.30 6.81
C LYS A 423 -30.34 14.98 7.11
N ASN A 424 -29.55 14.49 6.15
CA ASN A 424 -28.87 13.18 6.25
C ASN A 424 -27.55 13.24 7.05
N GLN A 425 -27.32 14.30 7.82
CA GLN A 425 -26.09 14.52 8.59
C GLN A 425 -26.07 13.80 9.93
#